data_AF-A0A9Q1HG41-F1
#
_entry.id   AF-A0A9Q1HG41-F1
#
_cell.length_a   1.000
_cell.length_b   1.000
_cell.length_c   1.000
_cell.angle_alpha   90.00
_cell.angle_beta   90.00
_cell.angle_gamma   90.00
#
_symmetry.space_group_name_H-M   'P 1'
#
loop_
_entity.id
_entity.type
_entity.pdbx_description
1 polymer ?
#
loop_
_entity_poly.entity_id
_entity_poly.type
_entity_poly.pdbx_seq_one_letter_code
_entity_poly.pdbx_strand_id
1 'polypeptide(L)' 'MEICTKLEQEEIVVVLDQAIYSKALQIVWKESQRFNKVILRLGAFHTTCVMLGVIGKRFDDAGLRDVLH' A
#
# COMPACT_ATOMS: atom_id res chain seq x y z
N MET A 1 18.34 7.37 -7.79
CA MET A 1 18.77 5.98 -7.63
C MET A 1 19.98 5.76 -6.73
N GLU A 2 20.59 6.84 -6.24
CA GLU A 2 21.69 6.80 -5.28
C GLU A 2 21.38 5.97 -4.01
N ILE A 3 20.13 5.92 -3.57
CA ILE A 3 19.68 5.05 -2.47
C ILE A 3 19.81 3.55 -2.82
N CYS A 4 19.44 3.12 -4.04
CA CYS A 4 19.64 1.74 -4.49
C CYS A 4 21.12 1.36 -4.39
N THR A 5 21.98 2.24 -4.89
CA THR A 5 23.44 2.03 -4.89
C THR A 5 24.00 2.01 -3.47
N LYS A 6 23.56 2.92 -2.60
CA LYS A 6 23.99 2.99 -1.19
C LYS A 6 23.53 1.79 -0.37
N LEU A 7 22.39 1.19 -0.71
CA LEU A 7 21.84 0.01 -0.04
C LEU A 7 22.23 -1.30 -0.73
N GLU A 8 23.02 -1.24 -1.80
CA GLU A 8 23.39 -2.39 -2.64
C GLU A 8 22.16 -3.19 -3.12
N GLN A 9 21.07 -2.48 -3.38
CA GLN A 9 19.79 -3.04 -3.83
C GLN A 9 19.60 -2.82 -5.33
N GLU A 10 19.15 -3.86 -6.02
CA GLU A 10 18.84 -3.78 -7.45
C GLU A 10 17.57 -2.96 -7.72
N GLU A 11 16.58 -3.04 -6.82
CA GLU A 11 15.30 -2.36 -6.92
C GLU A 11 14.84 -1.86 -5.55
N ILE A 12 14.00 -0.82 -5.54
CA ILE A 12 13.35 -0.30 -4.33
C ILE A 12 11.84 -0.46 -4.49
N VAL A 13 11.21 -1.12 -3.51
CA VAL A 13 9.76 -1.17 -3.40
C VAL A 13 9.28 -0.03 -2.52
N VAL A 14 8.40 0.82 -3.05
CA VAL A 14 7.77 1.93 -2.32
C VAL A 14 6.29 1.62 -2.17
N VAL A 15 5.85 1.49 -0.91
CA VAL A 15 4.46 1.22 -0.58
C VAL A 15 3.77 2.53 -0.21
N LEU A 16 2.66 2.86 -0.87
CA LEU A 16 1.99 4.16 -0.73
C LEU A 16 0.49 3.99 -0.58
N ASP A 17 -0.16 4.85 0.20
CA ASP A 17 -1.62 4.94 0.19
C ASP A 17 -2.16 5.40 -1.16
N GLN A 18 -3.44 5.11 -1.43
CA GLN A 18 -4.04 5.22 -2.77
C GLN A 18 -3.86 6.58 -3.45
N ALA A 19 -4.05 7.68 -2.72
CA ALA A 19 -3.91 9.02 -3.28
C ALA A 19 -2.47 9.31 -3.72
N ILE A 20 -1.50 8.92 -2.89
CA ILE A 20 -0.07 9.15 -3.14
C ILE A 20 0.42 8.19 -4.23
N TYR A 21 -0.01 6.93 -4.19
CA TYR A 21 0.28 5.93 -5.21
C TYR A 21 -0.12 6.41 -6.61
N SER A 22 -1.35 6.93 -6.76
CA SER A 22 -1.84 7.45 -8.04
C SER A 22 -0.95 8.57 -8.58
N LYS A 23 -0.51 9.49 -7.70
CA LYS A 23 0.37 10.58 -8.11
C LYS A 23 1.79 10.11 -8.44
N ALA A 24 2.33 9.20 -7.63
CA ALA A 24 3.65 8.61 -7.85
C ALA A 24 3.70 7.84 -9.18
N LEU A 25 2.63 7.12 -9.53
CA LEU A 25 2.52 6.39 -10.79
C LEU A 25 2.64 7.32 -12.00
N GLN A 26 1.97 8.48 -11.96
CA GLN A 26 2.11 9.49 -13.02
C GLN A 26 3.55 9.99 -13.18
N ILE A 27 4.28 10.16 -12.07
CA ILE A 27 5.67 10.63 -12.08
C ILE A 27 6.58 9.54 -12.66
N VAL A 28 6.45 8.30 -12.17
CA VAL A 28 7.23 7.15 -12.65
C VAL A 28 7.01 6.91 -14.13
N TRP A 29 5.78 7.05 -14.64
CA TRP A 29 5.51 6.92 -16.07
C TRP A 29 6.11 8.04 -16.91
N LYS A 30 6.06 9.30 -16.44
CA LYS A 30 6.66 10.44 -17.15
C LYS A 30 8.19 10.38 -17.20
N GLU A 31 8.81 9.85 -16.14
CA GLU A 31 10.27 9.78 -15.99
C GLU A 31 10.74 8.32 -15.86
N SER A 32 10.24 7.44 -16.72
CA SER A 32 10.45 5.98 -16.61
C SER A 32 11.92 5.55 -16.57
N GLN A 33 12.79 6.25 -17.30
CA GLN A 33 14.24 5.99 -17.28
C GLN A 33 14.88 6.33 -15.94
N ARG A 34 14.42 7.39 -15.26
CA ARG A 34 14.96 7.85 -13.98
C ARG A 34 14.51 6.96 -12.82
N PHE A 35 13.30 6.42 -12.92
CA PHE A 35 12.66 5.61 -11.89
C PHE A 35 12.55 4.13 -12.27
N ASN A 36 13.40 3.64 -13.18
CA ASN A 36 13.34 2.26 -13.68
C ASN A 36 13.61 1.19 -12.60
N LYS A 37 14.26 1.55 -11.49
CA LYS A 37 14.46 0.66 -10.33
C LYS A 37 13.44 0.85 -9.21
N VAL A 38 12.40 1.66 -9.41
CA VAL A 38 11.36 1.92 -8.41
C VAL A 38 10.12 1.11 -8.74
N ILE A 39 9.77 0.20 -7.84
CA ILE A 39 8.53 -0.57 -7.89
C ILE A 39 7.54 0.10 -6.93
N LEU A 40 6.47 0.68 -7.49
CA LEU A 40 5.38 1.21 -6.68
C LEU A 40 4.42 0.08 -6.31
N ARG A 41 4.08 -0.01 -5.03
CA ARG A 41 3.05 -0.92 -4.53
C ARG A 41 1.97 -0.13 -3.80
N LEU A 42 0.70 -0.42 -4.09
CA LEU A 42 -0.40 0.14 -3.34
C LEU A 42 -0.37 -0.45 -1.91
N GLY A 43 -0.46 0.43 -0.92
CA GLY A 43 -0.55 0.06 0.49
C GLY A 43 -1.79 -0.78 0.73
N ALA A 44 -1.59 -1.97 1.28
CA ALA A 44 -2.69 -2.89 1.60
C ALA A 44 -3.51 -2.41 2.81
N PHE A 45 -3.05 -1.40 3.56
CA PHE A 45 -3.66 -1.04 4.84
C PHE A 45 -5.10 -0.57 4.68
N HIS A 46 -5.39 0.35 3.77
CA HIS A 46 -6.77 0.79 3.54
C HIS A 46 -7.67 -0.31 2.98
N THR A 47 -7.18 -1.14 2.05
CA THR A 47 -7.97 -2.25 1.49
C THR A 47 -8.29 -3.31 2.53
N THR A 48 -7.30 -3.69 3.35
CA THR A 48 -7.48 -4.64 4.45
C THR A 48 -8.41 -4.07 5.51
N CYS A 49 -8.27 -2.80 5.91
CA CYS A 49 -9.17 -2.16 6.87
C CYS A 49 -10.61 -2.05 6.35
N VAL A 50 -10.81 -1.74 5.07
CA VAL A 50 -12.16 -1.72 4.45
C VAL A 50 -12.74 -3.14 4.43
N MET A 51 -11.96 -4.15 4.04
CA MET A 51 -12.42 -5.54 4.03
C MET A 51 -12.76 -6.03 5.44
N LEU A 52 -11.92 -5.74 6.44
CA LEU A 52 -12.17 -6.04 7.85
C LEU A 52 -13.43 -5.32 8.35
N GLY A 53 -13.65 -4.06 7.96
CA GLY A 53 -14.87 -3.32 8.29
C GLY A 53 -16.12 -3.91 7.65
N VAL A 54 -16.04 -4.38 6.39
CA VAL A 54 -17.14 -5.07 5.72
C VAL A 54 -17.43 -6.41 6.39
N ILE A 55 -16.41 -7.17 6.80
CA ILE A 55 -16.56 -8.42 7.55
C ILE A 55 -17.22 -8.12 8.90
N GLY A 56 -16.67 -7.20 9.70
CA GLY A 56 -17.23 -6.84 11.00
C GLY A 56 -18.69 -6.38 10.91
N LYS A 57 -19.03 -5.57 9.91
CA LYS A 57 -20.41 -5.13 9.67
C LYS A 57 -21.34 -6.25 9.20
N ARG A 58 -20.85 -7.16 8.35
CA ARG A 58 -21.65 -8.28 7.82
C ARG A 58 -21.94 -9.35 8.87
N PHE A 59 -21.05 -9.52 9.83
CA PHE A 59 -21.21 -10.48 10.93
C PHE A 59 -21.75 -9.84 12.22
N ASP A 60 -22.24 -8.59 12.17
CA ASP A 60 -22.78 -7.85 13.33
C ASP A 60 -21.85 -7.92 14.56
N ASP A 61 -20.62 -7.42 14.39
CA ASP A 61 -19.51 -7.54 15.34
C ASP A 61 -19.05 -9.00 15.60
N ALA A 62 -19.55 -10.00 14.87
CA ALA A 62 -19.18 -11.41 14.98
C ALA A 62 -19.28 -12.00 16.40
N GLY A 63 -20.21 -11.48 17.22
CA GLY A 63 -20.33 -11.86 18.62
C GLY A 63 -19.33 -11.18 19.55
N LEU A 64 -18.61 -10.13 19.13
CA LEU A 64 -17.82 -9.29 20.06
C LEU A 64 -18.71 -8.71 21.17
N ARG A 65 -19.99 -8.44 20.85
CA ARG A 65 -21.00 -8.04 21.82
C ARG A 65 -21.29 -9.13 22.85
N ASP A 66 -21.22 -10.40 22.46
CA ASP A 66 -21.44 -11.55 23.36
C ASP A 66 -20.25 -11.81 24.30
N VAL A 67 -19.04 -11.32 23.96
CA VAL A 67 -17.86 -11.41 24.84
C VAL A 67 -17.92 -10.42 26.01
N LEU A 68 -18.75 -9.38 25.91
CA LEU A 68 -18.91 -8.34 26.92
C LEU A 68 -20.03 -8.65 27.95
N HIS A 69 -20.64 -9.84 27.89
CA HIS A 69 -21.56 -10.39 28.91
C HIS A 69 -20.89 -11.54 29.68
#